data_AF-A0A1W9PEJ1-F1
#
_entry.id   AF-A0A1W9PEJ1-F1
#
_cell.length_a   1.000
_cell.length_b   1.000
_cell.length_c   1.000
_cell.angle_alpha   90.00
_cell.angle_beta   90.00
_cell.angle_gamma   90.00
#
_symmetry.space_group_name_H-M   'P 1'
#
loop_
_entity.id
_entity.type
_entity.pdbx_description
1 polymer ?
#
loop_
_entity_poly.entity_id
_entity_poly.type
_entity_poly.pdbx_seq_one_letter_code
_entity_poly.pdbx_strand_id
1 'polypeptide(L)' 'MQRVTIKIPRMLYNQLKDIVKGTGFSSVTDFIVYVLRDIAASGNIKEEKGLTKEEIAFVKKRLKMLGYL' A
#
# COMPACT_ATOMS: atom_id res chain seq x y z
N MET A 1 10.64 15.55 -10.13
CA MET A 1 10.08 14.85 -8.96
C MET A 1 11.15 13.94 -8.39
N GLN A 2 11.47 14.06 -7.11
CA GLN A 2 12.39 13.13 -6.43
C GLN A 2 11.69 11.77 -6.29
N ARG A 3 12.42 10.69 -6.59
CA ARG A 3 11.90 9.32 -6.48
C ARG A 3 12.49 8.66 -5.24
N VAL A 4 11.66 7.92 -4.52
CA VAL A 4 12.07 7.10 -3.38
C VAL A 4 11.90 5.62 -3.73
N THR A 5 12.81 4.77 -3.27
CA THR A 5 12.73 3.32 -3.46
C THR A 5 12.17 2.66 -2.22
N ILE A 6 11.15 1.83 -2.39
CA ILE A 6 10.51 1.09 -1.30
C ILE A 6 10.87 -0.38 -1.45
N LYS A 7 11.31 -1.02 -0.37
CA LYS A 7 11.52 -2.47 -0.34
C LYS A 7 10.18 -3.16 -0.06
N ILE A 8 9.82 -4.10 -0.92
CA ILE A 8 8.57 -4.87 -0.84
C ILE A 8 8.95 -6.34 -1.00
N PRO A 9 8.43 -7.27 -0.17
CA PRO A 9 8.73 -8.67 -0.35
C PRO A 9 8.29 -9.20 -1.70
N ARG A 10 9.12 -10.09 -2.23
CA ARG A 10 8.99 -10.58 -3.60
C ARG A 10 7.66 -11.29 -3.85
N MET A 11 7.13 -11.99 -2.85
CA MET A 11 5.81 -12.62 -2.93
C MET A 11 4.70 -11.60 -3.17
N LEU A 12 4.69 -10.50 -2.42
CA LEU A 12 3.68 -9.45 -2.56
C LEU A 12 3.81 -8.77 -3.92
N TYR A 13 5.04 -8.47 -4.37
CA TYR A 13 5.26 -7.90 -5.70
C TYR A 13 4.73 -8.80 -6.82
N ASN A 14 4.93 -10.12 -6.73
CA ASN A 14 4.44 -11.06 -7.73
C ASN A 14 2.90 -11.10 -7.77
N GLN A 15 2.25 -11.14 -6.61
CA GLN A 15 0.78 -11.08 -6.53
C GLN A 15 0.25 -9.77 -7.12
N LEU A 16 0.89 -8.64 -6.82
CA LEU A 16 0.53 -7.35 -7.39
C LEU A 16 0.74 -7.32 -8.91
N LYS A 17 1.79 -7.98 -9.42
CA LYS A 17 2.04 -8.11 -10.85
C LYS A 17 0.91 -8.86 -11.57
N ASP A 18 0.38 -9.91 -10.95
CA ASP A 18 -0.75 -10.65 -11.50
C ASP A 18 -2.04 -9.84 -11.44
N ILE A 19 -2.29 -9.10 -10.35
CA ILE A 19 -3.45 -8.20 -10.19
C ILE A 19 -3.44 -7.08 -11.24
N VAL A 20 -2.25 -6.52 -11.53
CA VAL A 20 -2.08 -5.44 -12.50
C VAL A 20 -2.19 -5.95 -13.95
N LYS A 21 -2.03 -7.26 -14.17
CA LYS A 21 -2.08 -7.86 -15.52
C LYS A 21 -3.50 -7.76 -16.08
N GLY A 22 -3.66 -7.00 -17.16
CA GLY A 22 -4.97 -6.74 -17.79
C GLY A 22 -5.69 -5.49 -17.27
N THR A 23 -5.04 -4.73 -16.37
CA THR A 23 -5.50 -3.39 -15.98
C THR A 23 -4.87 -2.32 -16.89
N GLY A 24 -5.35 -1.08 -16.80
CA GLY A 24 -4.76 0.06 -17.51
C GLY A 24 -3.45 0.59 -16.91
N PHE A 25 -2.91 -0.04 -15.87
CA PHE A 25 -1.67 0.41 -15.23
C PHE A 25 -0.43 -0.07 -16.02
N SER A 26 0.50 0.84 -16.26
CA SER A 26 1.74 0.56 -17.00
C SER A 26 2.78 -0.21 -16.18
N SER A 27 2.67 -0.19 -14.85
CA SER A 27 3.56 -0.93 -13.96
C SER A 27 2.94 -1.19 -12.59
N VAL A 28 3.53 -2.14 -11.86
CA VAL A 28 3.21 -2.39 -10.45
C VAL A 28 3.49 -1.16 -9.59
N THR A 29 4.55 -0.40 -9.92
CA THR A 29 4.87 0.85 -9.24
C THR A 29 3.78 1.89 -9.41
N ASP A 30 3.23 2.04 -10.62
CA ASP A 30 2.15 3.00 -10.88
C ASP A 30 0.87 2.63 -10.13
N PHE A 31 0.57 1.33 -10.08
CA PHE A 31 -0.53 0.82 -9.26
C PHE A 31 -0.33 1.14 -7.77
N ILE A 32 0.86 0.88 -7.23
CA ILE A 32 1.18 1.17 -5.82
C ILE A 32 1.05 2.68 -5.56
N VAL A 33 1.60 3.53 -6.43
CA VAL A 33 1.51 4.99 -6.28
C VAL A 33 0.07 5.46 -6.33
N TYR A 34 -0.76 4.91 -7.22
CA TYR A 34 -2.19 5.23 -7.31
C TYR A 34 -2.92 4.88 -6.00
N VAL A 35 -2.75 3.66 -5.50
CA VAL A 35 -3.38 3.20 -4.26
C VAL A 35 -2.89 4.01 -3.06
N LEU A 36 -1.58 4.26 -2.96
CA LEU A 36 -1.03 5.08 -1.87
C LEU A 36 -1.54 6.52 -1.93
N ARG A 37 -1.73 7.08 -3.12
CA ARG A 37 -2.32 8.41 -3.29
C ARG A 37 -3.79 8.43 -2.86
N ASP A 38 -4.56 7.41 -3.22
CA ASP A 38 -5.97 7.28 -2.83
C ASP A 38 -6.12 7.15 -1.31
N ILE A 39 -5.30 6.31 -0.67
CA ILE A 39 -5.22 6.18 0.79
C ILE A 39 -4.78 7.49 1.44
N ALA A 40 -3.77 8.18 0.88
CA ALA A 40 -3.31 9.46 1.41
C ALA A 40 -4.31 10.60 1.18
N ALA A 41 -5.11 10.55 0.12
CA ALA A 41 -6.17 11.52 -0.17
C ALA A 41 -7.38 11.28 0.74
N SER A 42 -7.76 10.01 0.93
CA SER A 42 -8.76 9.60 1.92
C SER A 42 -8.28 9.87 3.36
N GLY A 43 -6.97 9.81 3.59
CA GLY A 43 -6.29 10.12 4.84
C GLY A 43 -5.92 11.60 5.01
N ASN A 44 -6.15 12.46 4.01
CA ASN A 44 -6.01 13.91 4.14
C ASN A 44 -7.24 14.51 4.84
N ILE A 45 -7.55 13.93 6.01
CA ILE A 45 -7.87 14.72 7.18
C ILE A 45 -6.63 15.59 7.39
N LYS A 46 -6.72 16.85 6.96
CA LYS A 46 -5.79 17.88 7.42
C LYS A 46 -5.72 17.79 8.94
N GLU A 47 -4.51 17.59 9.46
CA GLU A 47 -4.12 17.78 10.85
C GLU A 47 -4.64 16.72 11.86
N GLU A 48 -3.68 16.07 12.54
CA GLU A 48 -3.82 15.45 13.87
C GLU A 48 -4.77 14.27 14.13
N LYS A 49 -4.84 13.25 13.26
CA LYS A 49 -5.31 11.92 13.73
C LYS A 49 -4.33 10.82 13.35
N GLY A 50 -3.47 10.45 14.30
CA GLY A 50 -2.76 9.17 14.24
C GLY A 50 -3.76 8.04 14.03
N LEU A 51 -3.34 6.98 13.32
CA LEU A 51 -4.15 5.80 13.06
C LEU A 51 -4.91 5.40 14.33
N THR A 52 -6.23 5.22 14.22
CA THR A 52 -7.03 4.77 15.35
C THR A 52 -6.54 3.38 15.79
N LYS A 53 -6.72 3.04 17.06
CA LYS A 53 -6.26 1.74 17.59
C LYS A 53 -6.84 0.56 16.80
N GLU A 54 -8.02 0.72 16.23
CA GLU A 54 -8.71 -0.27 15.40
C GLU A 54 -8.05 -0.43 14.04
N GLU A 55 -7.67 0.66 13.38
CA GLU A 55 -6.91 0.63 12.13
C GLU A 55 -5.53 0.02 12.33
N ILE A 56 -4.84 0.37 13.42
CA ILE A 56 -3.55 -0.24 13.78
C ILE A 56 -3.72 -1.75 14.02
N ALA A 57 -4.78 -2.17 14.70
CA ALA A 57 -5.06 -3.59 14.94
C ALA A 57 -5.35 -4.34 13.64
N PHE A 58 -6.10 -3.73 12.71
CA PHE A 58 -6.39 -4.31 11.40
C PHE A 58 -5.11 -4.45 10.55
N VAL A 59 -4.28 -3.39 10.51
CA VAL A 59 -2.99 -3.42 9.81
C VAL A 59 -2.06 -4.46 10.43
N LYS A 60 -1.94 -4.52 11.76
CA LYS A 60 -1.13 -5.55 12.44
C LYS A 60 -1.62 -6.97 12.16
N LYS A 61 -2.93 -7.22 12.21
CA LYS A 61 -3.52 -8.53 11.92
C LYS A 61 -3.21 -8.95 10.47
N ARG A 62 -3.34 -8.01 9.53
CA ARG A 62 -3.04 -8.23 8.12
C ARG A 62 -1.55 -8.49 7.89
N LEU A 63 -0.67 -7.73 8.54
CA LEU A 63 0.79 -7.95 8.48
C LEU A 63 1.19 -9.32 9.07
N LYS A 64 0.57 -9.74 10.18
CA LYS A 64 0.79 -11.07 10.77
C LYS A 64 0.32 -12.20 9.85
N MET A 65 -0.86 -12.06 9.21
CA MET A 65 -1.33 -13.02 8.21
C MET A 65 -0.40 -13.13 6.99
N LEU A 66 0.27 -12.04 6.65
CA LEU A 66 1.20 -11.98 5.54
C LEU A 66 2.64 -12.40 5.96
N GLY A 67 2.90 -12.67 7.25
CA GLY A 67 4.19 -13.13 7.77
C GLY A 67 5.24 -12.05 8.00
N TYR A 68 4.83 -10.79 8.16
CA TYR A 68 5.74 -9.64 8.36
C TYR A 68 5.98 -9.30 9.84
N LEU A 69 5.22 -9.93 10.75
CA LEU A 69 5.22 -9.82 12.21
C LEU A 69 5.07 -11.22 12.80
#